data_AF-X0YS85-F1
#
_entry.id   AF-X0YS85-F1
#
_cell.length_a   1.000
_cell.length_b   1.000
_cell.length_c   1.000
_cell.angle_alpha   90.00
_cell.angle_beta   90.00
_cell.angle_gamma   90.00
#
_symmetry.space_group_name_H-M   'P 1'
#
loop_
_entity.id
_entity.type
_entity.pdbx_description
1 polymer ?
#
loop_
_entity_poly.entity_id
_entity_poly.type
_entity_poly.pdbx_seq_one_letter_code
_entity_poly.pdbx_strand_id
1 'polypeptide(L)'
;TGGGTIVLSDRTTNYIRGRANTYRLINVNNTISGAGHLGQDYMGLTNEGLIDANQSNTLTIDPSTVAGATNTGTMQASSGGTLKLLNGTFTNTGGTIQALDASVLELSGATVTGGEVRNVAGGQMELYNSTISGGALINSTTGIIRATGSTTTIETALTNPAGGRLIIANGQTLKLGSAGSYYNEGEISLESSG
;
A
#
# COMPACT_ATOMS: atom_id res chain seq x y z
N THR A 1 -26.04 -0.22 3.72
CA THR A 1 -25.76 -1.48 4.42
C THR A 1 -24.72 -2.25 3.63
N GLY A 2 -23.84 -2.95 4.33
CA GLY A 2 -22.97 -3.98 3.77
C GLY A 2 -22.46 -4.86 4.90
N GLY A 3 -22.31 -6.14 4.62
CA GLY A 3 -21.77 -7.20 5.48
C GLY A 3 -21.43 -8.43 4.63
N GLY A 4 -21.39 -8.25 3.31
CA GLY A 4 -21.19 -9.29 2.32
C GLY A 4 -19.73 -9.41 1.94
N THR A 5 -19.47 -10.37 1.05
CA THR A 5 -18.13 -10.76 0.65
C THR A 5 -18.04 -10.89 -0.87
N ILE A 6 -17.00 -10.33 -1.46
CA ILE A 6 -16.54 -10.67 -2.82
C ILE A 6 -15.25 -11.44 -2.65
N VAL A 7 -15.22 -12.70 -3.10
CA VAL A 7 -14.03 -13.55 -3.03
C VAL A 7 -13.55 -13.80 -4.46
N LEU A 8 -12.37 -13.28 -4.76
CA LEU A 8 -11.65 -13.55 -6.00
C LEU A 8 -10.84 -14.84 -5.84
N SER A 9 -10.74 -15.61 -6.91
CA SER A 9 -9.89 -16.81 -6.93
C SER A 9 -8.40 -16.44 -6.85
N ASP A 10 -7.51 -17.41 -6.65
CA ASP A 10 -6.06 -17.18 -6.75
C ASP A 10 -5.62 -17.15 -8.23
N ARG A 11 -6.07 -16.14 -8.98
CA ARG A 11 -5.73 -15.94 -10.39
C ARG A 11 -5.39 -14.49 -10.68
N THR A 12 -4.31 -14.28 -11.42
CA THR A 12 -3.93 -12.95 -11.94
C THR A 12 -4.97 -12.36 -12.88
N THR A 13 -5.85 -13.18 -13.46
CA THR A 13 -6.85 -12.76 -14.45
C THR A 13 -8.24 -12.51 -13.85
N ASN A 14 -8.37 -12.33 -12.53
CA ASN A 14 -9.61 -11.79 -11.98
C ASN A 14 -9.63 -10.28 -12.18
N TYR A 15 -10.73 -9.75 -12.67
CA TYR A 15 -10.88 -8.31 -12.94
C TYR A 15 -12.19 -7.79 -12.39
N ILE A 16 -12.12 -6.80 -11.50
CA ILE A 16 -13.24 -5.89 -11.25
C ILE A 16 -12.85 -4.56 -11.86
N ARG A 17 -13.58 -4.11 -12.88
CA ARG A 17 -13.27 -2.88 -13.64
C ARG A 17 -14.52 -2.21 -14.17
N GLY A 18 -14.45 -0.89 -14.33
CA GLY A 18 -15.53 -0.07 -14.89
C GLY A 18 -15.56 -0.12 -16.41
N ARG A 19 -16.65 0.38 -17.00
CA ARG A 19 -16.74 0.66 -18.45
C ARG A 19 -16.20 2.05 -18.81
N ALA A 20 -16.10 2.94 -17.82
CA ALA A 20 -15.62 4.31 -18.00
C ALA A 20 -14.82 4.73 -16.76
N ASN A 21 -13.75 5.50 -16.97
CA ASN A 21 -12.83 5.95 -15.93
C ASN A 21 -13.46 6.85 -14.85
N THR A 22 -14.69 7.32 -15.03
CA THR A 22 -15.47 8.07 -14.04
C THR A 22 -16.31 7.18 -13.11
N TYR A 23 -16.41 5.88 -13.40
CA TYR A 23 -17.17 4.95 -12.56
C TYR A 23 -16.41 4.67 -11.27
N ARG A 24 -17.14 4.21 -10.24
CA ARG A 24 -16.56 3.96 -8.91
C ARG A 24 -17.10 2.66 -8.30
N LEU A 25 -16.18 1.80 -7.87
CA LEU A 25 -16.51 0.69 -6.97
C LEU A 25 -16.60 1.23 -5.54
N ILE A 26 -17.70 0.92 -4.84
CA ILE A 26 -17.93 1.37 -3.46
C ILE A 26 -18.05 0.14 -2.55
N ASN A 27 -17.05 -0.06 -1.68
CA ASN A 27 -16.98 -1.16 -0.73
C ASN A 27 -17.36 -0.67 0.68
N VAL A 28 -18.65 -0.54 0.97
CA VAL A 28 -19.15 -0.10 2.30
C VAL A 28 -19.48 -1.30 3.17
N ASN A 29 -18.76 -1.46 4.29
CA ASN A 29 -18.94 -2.57 5.23
C ASN A 29 -18.93 -3.98 4.59
N ASN A 30 -18.27 -4.17 3.44
CA ASN A 30 -18.10 -5.49 2.84
C ASN A 30 -16.61 -5.87 2.84
N THR A 31 -16.34 -7.15 2.62
CA THR A 31 -14.98 -7.66 2.39
C THR A 31 -14.78 -8.00 0.93
N ILE A 32 -13.70 -7.51 0.32
CA ILE A 32 -13.18 -7.98 -0.96
C ILE A 32 -11.88 -8.70 -0.68
N SER A 33 -11.74 -9.96 -1.09
CA SER A 33 -10.50 -10.71 -0.88
C SER A 33 -10.10 -11.53 -2.09
N GLY A 34 -8.85 -11.98 -2.14
CA GLY A 34 -8.32 -12.85 -3.19
C GLY A 34 -7.14 -12.24 -3.95
N ALA A 35 -6.99 -12.61 -5.22
CA ALA A 35 -5.97 -12.10 -6.14
C ALA A 35 -6.57 -11.55 -7.45
N GLY A 36 -5.79 -10.76 -8.19
CA GLY A 36 -6.16 -10.20 -9.50
C GLY A 36 -6.09 -8.68 -9.52
N HIS A 37 -7.05 -8.02 -10.16
CA HIS A 37 -7.05 -6.57 -10.36
C HIS A 37 -8.37 -5.91 -9.98
N LEU A 38 -8.25 -4.79 -9.27
CA LEU A 38 -9.31 -3.81 -9.05
C LEU A 38 -8.95 -2.52 -9.79
N GLY A 39 -9.78 -2.12 -10.74
CA GLY A 39 -9.65 -0.86 -11.48
C GLY A 39 -9.00 -1.01 -12.84
N GLN A 40 -7.69 -1.29 -12.88
CA GLN A 40 -6.85 -1.22 -14.08
C GLN A 40 -6.97 0.12 -14.83
N ASP A 41 -6.97 1.24 -14.10
CA ASP A 41 -7.20 2.60 -14.62
C ASP A 41 -8.60 2.84 -15.25
N TYR A 42 -9.52 1.85 -15.18
CA TYR A 42 -10.86 1.97 -15.75
C TYR A 42 -11.95 2.44 -14.78
N MET A 43 -11.66 2.59 -13.48
CA MET A 43 -12.61 3.10 -12.48
C MET A 43 -11.90 3.58 -11.22
N GLY A 44 -12.54 4.47 -10.47
CA GLY A 44 -12.13 4.80 -9.11
C GLY A 44 -12.59 3.78 -8.08
N LEU A 45 -12.13 3.96 -6.85
CA LEU A 45 -12.42 3.08 -5.72
C LEU A 45 -12.76 3.90 -4.47
N THR A 46 -13.77 3.47 -3.73
CA THR A 46 -13.98 3.87 -2.34
C THR A 46 -14.07 2.63 -1.47
N ASN A 47 -13.15 2.53 -0.53
CA ASN A 47 -13.15 1.48 0.48
C ASN A 47 -13.52 2.05 1.86
N GLU A 48 -14.66 1.63 2.36
CA GLU A 48 -15.18 1.87 3.71
C GLU A 48 -15.34 0.53 4.46
N GLY A 49 -14.72 -0.54 3.95
CA GLY A 49 -14.75 -1.89 4.49
C GLY A 49 -13.36 -2.51 4.49
N LEU A 50 -13.27 -3.80 4.17
CA LEU A 50 -12.01 -4.52 4.05
C LEU A 50 -11.71 -4.89 2.60
N ILE A 51 -10.49 -4.62 2.16
CA ILE A 51 -9.90 -5.22 0.96
C ILE A 51 -8.65 -6.00 1.41
N ASP A 52 -8.57 -7.29 1.12
CA ASP A 52 -7.57 -8.20 1.66
C ASP A 52 -6.91 -9.07 0.58
N ALA A 53 -5.64 -8.77 0.26
CA ALA A 53 -4.82 -9.58 -0.61
C ALA A 53 -4.28 -10.79 0.18
N ASN A 54 -5.04 -11.89 0.14
CA ASN A 54 -4.84 -13.06 1.00
C ASN A 54 -4.49 -14.35 0.24
N GLN A 55 -3.99 -14.22 -0.99
CA GLN A 55 -3.62 -15.32 -1.87
C GLN A 55 -2.18 -15.20 -2.34
N SER A 56 -1.65 -16.27 -2.93
CA SER A 56 -0.26 -16.30 -3.41
C SER A 56 -0.01 -15.34 -4.58
N ASN A 57 -0.99 -15.17 -5.48
CA ASN A 57 -0.92 -14.16 -6.52
C ASN A 57 -1.28 -12.77 -5.96
N THR A 58 -0.67 -11.75 -6.55
CA THR A 58 -0.90 -10.35 -6.18
C THR A 58 -2.35 -9.91 -6.42
N LEU A 59 -2.88 -9.12 -5.48
CA LEU A 59 -4.03 -8.25 -5.72
C LEU A 59 -3.51 -6.84 -6.05
N THR A 60 -3.77 -6.38 -7.27
CA THR A 60 -3.39 -5.04 -7.72
C THR A 60 -4.59 -4.11 -7.68
N ILE A 61 -4.45 -2.99 -7.00
CA ILE A 61 -5.40 -1.88 -7.04
C ILE A 61 -4.78 -0.77 -7.90
N ASP A 62 -5.43 -0.48 -9.01
CA ASP A 62 -5.00 0.50 -10.00
C ASP A 62 -6.21 1.38 -10.35
N PRO A 63 -6.49 2.41 -9.53
CA PRO A 63 -7.65 3.28 -9.74
C PRO A 63 -7.43 4.17 -10.95
N SER A 64 -8.52 4.61 -11.57
CA SER A 64 -8.41 5.60 -12.64
C SER A 64 -7.78 6.89 -12.14
N THR A 65 -6.94 7.51 -12.96
CA THR A 65 -6.38 8.84 -12.66
C THR A 65 -7.44 9.93 -12.49
N VAL A 66 -8.63 9.74 -13.08
CA VAL A 66 -9.75 10.68 -13.01
C VAL A 66 -10.50 10.61 -11.69
N ALA A 67 -10.76 9.40 -11.16
CA ALA A 67 -11.59 9.21 -9.98
C ALA A 67 -10.77 8.88 -8.71
N GLY A 68 -9.54 8.37 -8.86
CA GLY A 68 -8.64 8.01 -7.77
C GLY A 68 -9.17 6.90 -6.85
N ALA A 69 -8.49 6.70 -5.73
CA ALA A 69 -8.93 5.82 -4.67
C ALA A 69 -9.12 6.60 -3.36
N THR A 70 -10.18 6.29 -2.62
CA THR A 70 -10.40 6.74 -1.24
C THR A 70 -10.48 5.52 -0.33
N ASN A 71 -9.73 5.53 0.75
CA ASN A 71 -9.74 4.50 1.79
C ASN A 71 -10.02 5.14 3.16
N THR A 72 -11.17 4.79 3.74
CA THR A 72 -11.50 5.09 5.14
C THR A 72 -11.66 3.81 5.97
N GLY A 73 -11.66 2.64 5.30
CA GLY A 73 -11.57 1.33 5.92
C GLY A 73 -10.12 0.80 5.92
N THR A 74 -9.99 -0.48 5.62
CA THR A 74 -8.69 -1.18 5.59
C THR A 74 -8.41 -1.77 4.21
N MET A 75 -7.24 -1.48 3.66
CA MET A 75 -6.64 -2.26 2.58
C MET A 75 -5.42 -2.99 3.15
N GLN A 76 -5.34 -4.31 3.01
CA GLN A 76 -4.25 -5.08 3.58
C GLN A 76 -3.75 -6.21 2.69
N ALA A 77 -2.49 -6.60 2.93
CA ALA A 77 -1.96 -7.90 2.55
C ALA A 77 -1.91 -8.82 3.77
N SER A 78 -2.36 -10.06 3.62
CA SER A 78 -2.37 -11.06 4.69
C SER A 78 -2.01 -12.45 4.16
N SER A 79 -1.79 -13.41 5.06
CA SER A 79 -1.59 -14.82 4.70
C SER A 79 -0.44 -15.07 3.70
N GLY A 80 0.59 -14.22 3.72
CA GLY A 80 1.71 -14.28 2.78
C GLY A 80 1.42 -13.69 1.40
N GLY A 81 0.27 -13.03 1.22
CA GLY A 81 -0.11 -12.40 -0.04
C GLY A 81 0.55 -11.04 -0.27
N THR A 82 0.33 -10.52 -1.48
CA THR A 82 0.85 -9.22 -1.91
C THR A 82 -0.30 -8.30 -2.31
N LEU A 83 -0.41 -7.16 -1.62
CA LEU A 83 -1.24 -6.03 -2.05
C LEU A 83 -0.37 -5.02 -2.80
N LYS A 84 -0.68 -4.79 -4.07
CA LYS A 84 0.00 -3.78 -4.89
C LYS A 84 -0.92 -2.59 -5.12
N LEU A 85 -0.49 -1.40 -4.69
CA LEU A 85 -1.10 -0.14 -5.07
C LEU A 85 -0.31 0.41 -6.25
N LEU A 86 -0.94 0.43 -7.42
CA LEU A 86 -0.32 0.80 -8.68
C LEU A 86 -0.85 2.15 -9.15
N ASN A 87 0.07 3.08 -9.41
CA ASN A 87 -0.21 4.42 -9.93
C ASN A 87 -1.22 5.22 -9.10
N GLY A 88 -1.57 6.41 -9.56
CA GLY A 88 -2.69 7.18 -9.03
C GLY A 88 -2.51 7.68 -7.59
N THR A 89 -3.60 8.26 -7.09
CA THR A 89 -3.69 8.81 -5.73
C THR A 89 -4.63 7.98 -4.88
N PHE A 90 -4.14 7.57 -3.70
CA PHE A 90 -4.87 6.88 -2.65
C PHE A 90 -5.05 7.82 -1.46
N THR A 91 -6.22 8.46 -1.39
CA THR A 91 -6.61 9.26 -0.23
C THR A 91 -7.00 8.34 0.91
N ASN A 92 -6.10 8.16 1.86
CA ASN A 92 -6.21 7.21 2.97
C ASN A 92 -6.61 7.88 4.30
N THR A 93 -7.09 9.13 4.29
CA THR A 93 -7.49 9.86 5.49
C THR A 93 -8.51 9.08 6.33
N GLY A 94 -8.13 8.75 7.57
CA GLY A 94 -8.95 7.97 8.49
C GLY A 94 -8.96 6.46 8.25
N GLY A 95 -8.27 5.98 7.20
CA GLY A 95 -8.09 4.57 6.88
C GLY A 95 -6.72 4.02 7.22
N THR A 96 -6.58 2.71 6.99
CA THR A 96 -5.32 1.96 7.17
C THR A 96 -4.97 1.21 5.89
N ILE A 97 -3.70 1.32 5.47
CA ILE A 97 -3.09 0.45 4.47
C ILE A 97 -1.98 -0.33 5.16
N GLN A 98 -1.96 -1.66 5.07
CA GLN A 98 -0.99 -2.45 5.84
C GLN A 98 -0.51 -3.74 5.18
N ALA A 99 0.72 -4.13 5.50
CA ALA A 99 1.22 -5.50 5.32
C ALA A 99 1.23 -6.22 6.67
N LEU A 100 0.50 -7.34 6.77
CA LEU A 100 0.56 -8.22 7.93
C LEU A 100 1.79 -9.13 7.89
N ASP A 101 1.91 -10.03 8.87
CA ASP A 101 3.02 -10.95 8.99
C ASP A 101 3.28 -11.72 7.69
N ALA A 102 4.56 -11.81 7.32
CA ALA A 102 5.05 -12.45 6.09
C ALA A 102 4.39 -11.97 4.78
N SER A 103 3.63 -10.88 4.79
CA SER A 103 2.88 -10.36 3.65
C SER A 103 3.55 -9.11 3.09
N VAL A 104 3.20 -8.71 1.87
CA VAL A 104 3.87 -7.62 1.14
C VAL A 104 2.89 -6.52 0.76
N LEU A 105 3.22 -5.28 1.11
CA LEU A 105 2.62 -4.08 0.52
C LEU A 105 3.59 -3.49 -0.51
N GLU A 106 3.17 -3.43 -1.76
CA GLU A 106 3.95 -2.77 -2.83
C GLU A 106 3.27 -1.45 -3.23
N LEU A 107 3.98 -0.33 -3.12
CA LEU A 107 3.56 0.95 -3.66
C LEU A 107 4.37 1.25 -4.92
N SER A 108 3.74 1.19 -6.08
CA SER A 108 4.42 1.33 -7.38
C SER A 108 3.86 2.53 -8.14
N GLY A 109 4.59 3.64 -8.17
CA GLY A 109 4.13 4.90 -8.77
C GLY A 109 2.93 5.53 -8.06
N ALA A 110 2.54 4.98 -6.90
CA ALA A 110 1.38 5.40 -6.14
C ALA A 110 1.71 6.56 -5.20
N THR A 111 0.74 7.46 -5.03
CA THR A 111 0.77 8.50 -4.00
C THR A 111 -0.28 8.19 -2.94
N VAL A 112 0.14 7.95 -1.70
CA VAL A 112 -0.76 7.74 -0.54
C VAL A 112 -0.81 9.01 0.29
N THR A 113 -2.02 9.50 0.58
CA THR A 113 -2.22 10.73 1.36
C THR A 113 -3.06 10.49 2.62
N GLY A 114 -2.52 10.82 3.79
CA GLY A 114 -3.20 10.69 5.08
C GLY A 114 -3.31 9.26 5.62
N GLY A 115 -3.92 9.15 6.80
CA GLY A 115 -4.13 7.87 7.50
C GLY A 115 -2.84 7.16 7.90
N GLU A 116 -2.94 5.86 8.18
CA GLU A 116 -1.78 5.05 8.55
C GLU A 116 -1.37 4.10 7.42
N VAL A 117 -0.07 4.03 7.17
CA VAL A 117 0.57 3.02 6.33
C VAL A 117 1.48 2.18 7.23
N ARG A 118 1.23 0.87 7.35
CA ARG A 118 1.83 0.04 8.42
C ARG A 118 2.47 -1.24 7.90
N ASN A 119 3.66 -1.56 8.40
CA ASN A 119 4.11 -2.95 8.50
C ASN A 119 3.75 -3.50 9.87
N VAL A 120 3.30 -4.75 9.91
CA VAL A 120 2.95 -5.46 11.15
C VAL A 120 3.76 -6.76 11.20
N ALA A 121 4.32 -7.09 12.36
CA ALA A 121 5.18 -8.26 12.55
C ALA A 121 6.27 -8.36 11.45
N GLY A 122 6.42 -9.49 10.76
CA GLY A 122 7.40 -9.67 9.69
C GLY A 122 7.01 -9.10 8.32
N GLY A 123 5.99 -8.26 8.24
CA GLY A 123 5.53 -7.64 6.99
C GLY A 123 6.62 -6.87 6.25
N GLN A 124 6.48 -6.83 4.93
CA GLN A 124 7.41 -6.19 4.00
C GLN A 124 6.71 -5.06 3.24
N MET A 125 7.42 -3.96 3.02
CA MET A 125 6.94 -2.85 2.21
C MET A 125 7.94 -2.48 1.13
N GLU A 126 7.50 -2.55 -0.12
CA GLU A 126 8.30 -2.21 -1.30
C GLU A 126 7.82 -0.88 -1.87
N LEU A 127 8.68 0.13 -1.82
CA LEU A 127 8.41 1.50 -2.26
C LEU A 127 9.12 1.75 -3.59
N TYR A 128 8.36 1.70 -4.68
CA TYR A 128 8.83 1.86 -6.04
C TYR A 128 8.30 3.17 -6.65
N ASN A 129 9.12 4.22 -6.65
CA ASN A 129 8.75 5.54 -7.17
C ASN A 129 7.47 6.11 -6.51
N SER A 130 7.28 5.84 -5.22
CA SER A 130 6.07 6.18 -4.49
C SER A 130 6.23 7.42 -3.61
N THR A 131 5.11 8.05 -3.30
CA THR A 131 5.03 9.14 -2.33
C THR A 131 4.06 8.76 -1.21
N ILE A 132 4.48 8.94 0.05
CA ILE A 132 3.58 8.83 1.21
C ILE A 132 3.62 10.18 1.93
N SER A 133 2.47 10.85 2.01
CA SER A 133 2.36 12.17 2.61
C SER A 133 1.17 12.27 3.55
N GLY A 134 1.31 13.06 4.62
CA GLY A 134 0.29 13.14 5.68
C GLY A 134 0.11 11.83 6.45
N GLY A 135 -0.49 11.91 7.65
CA GLY A 135 -0.70 10.73 8.48
C GLY A 135 0.59 10.17 9.10
N ALA A 136 0.82 8.86 8.97
CA ALA A 136 2.03 8.20 9.46
C ALA A 136 2.42 6.94 8.65
N LEU A 137 3.72 6.72 8.52
CA LEU A 137 4.34 5.47 8.07
C LEU A 137 5.00 4.77 9.25
N ILE A 138 4.55 3.56 9.57
CA ILE A 138 4.91 2.85 10.79
C ILE A 138 5.51 1.49 10.42
N ASN A 139 6.77 1.27 10.76
CA ASN A 139 7.39 -0.06 10.68
C ASN A 139 7.19 -0.85 11.99
N SER A 140 7.53 -2.13 11.97
CA SER A 140 7.51 -3.02 13.13
C SER A 140 8.93 -3.46 13.52
N THR A 141 9.08 -4.08 14.69
CA THR A 141 10.37 -4.56 15.23
C THR A 141 11.02 -5.67 14.40
N THR A 142 10.28 -6.28 13.46
CA THR A 142 10.79 -7.29 12.52
C THR A 142 10.42 -6.96 11.07
N GLY A 143 9.84 -5.79 10.84
CA GLY A 143 9.36 -5.37 9.53
C GLY A 143 10.47 -4.73 8.71
N ILE A 144 10.30 -4.79 7.39
CA ILE A 144 11.25 -4.20 6.46
C ILE A 144 10.52 -3.23 5.55
N ILE A 145 11.05 -2.02 5.44
CA ILE A 145 10.66 -1.04 4.43
C ILE A 145 11.84 -0.92 3.47
N ARG A 146 11.58 -1.10 2.16
CA ARG A 146 12.58 -1.04 1.10
C ARG A 146 12.21 0.04 0.08
N ALA A 147 13.09 1.01 -0.10
CA ALA A 147 13.01 1.96 -1.22
C ALA A 147 13.78 1.38 -2.42
N THR A 148 13.05 0.93 -3.44
CA THR A 148 13.59 0.17 -4.60
C THR A 148 13.43 0.89 -5.94
N GLY A 149 12.61 1.94 -6.02
CA GLY A 149 12.49 2.80 -7.22
C GLY A 149 13.45 3.99 -7.20
N SER A 150 13.64 4.63 -8.36
CA SER A 150 14.57 5.77 -8.57
C SER A 150 14.45 6.85 -7.49
N THR A 151 13.24 7.22 -7.11
CA THR A 151 13.01 8.14 -6.00
C THR A 151 11.74 7.78 -5.25
N THR A 152 11.89 7.46 -3.97
CA THR A 152 10.78 7.35 -3.01
C THR A 152 10.74 8.59 -2.14
N THR A 153 9.55 9.12 -1.86
CA THR A 153 9.37 10.33 -1.05
C THR A 153 8.47 10.06 0.15
N ILE A 154 8.95 10.37 1.36
CA ILE A 154 8.19 10.31 2.61
C ILE A 154 8.05 11.73 3.14
N GLU A 155 6.82 12.24 3.17
CA GLU A 155 6.45 13.57 3.68
C GLU A 155 5.47 13.43 4.84
N THR A 156 5.73 12.44 5.69
CA THR A 156 4.88 12.08 6.81
C THR A 156 5.76 11.60 7.97
N ALA A 157 5.18 11.43 9.15
CA ALA A 157 5.90 10.85 10.26
C ALA A 157 6.33 9.41 9.92
N LEU A 158 7.61 9.10 10.06
CA LEU A 158 8.15 7.74 9.90
C LEU A 158 8.59 7.24 11.27
N THR A 159 8.15 6.05 11.65
CA THR A 159 8.66 5.34 12.84
C THR A 159 9.29 4.02 12.43
N ASN A 160 10.59 3.87 12.67
CA ASN A 160 11.31 2.60 12.56
C ASN A 160 11.82 2.16 13.94
N PRO A 161 11.10 1.28 14.65
CA PRO A 161 11.47 0.87 16.01
C PRO A 161 12.70 -0.04 16.01
N ALA A 162 13.26 -0.29 17.20
CA ALA A 162 14.37 -1.24 17.36
C ALA A 162 14.06 -2.61 16.74
N GLY A 163 15.00 -3.12 15.94
CA GLY A 163 14.87 -4.35 15.15
C GLY A 163 14.23 -4.16 13.76
N GLY A 164 13.47 -3.10 13.54
CA GLY A 164 12.93 -2.75 12.22
C GLY A 164 14.03 -2.30 11.27
N ARG A 165 13.84 -2.55 9.97
CA ARG A 165 14.83 -2.21 8.93
C ARG A 165 14.22 -1.28 7.89
N LEU A 166 14.92 -0.18 7.62
CA LEU A 166 14.68 0.67 6.47
C LEU A 166 15.86 0.53 5.52
N ILE A 167 15.60 0.13 4.28
CA ILE A 167 16.65 -0.15 3.31
C ILE A 167 16.46 0.76 2.10
N ILE A 168 17.54 1.41 1.68
CA ILE A 168 17.63 2.14 0.43
C ILE A 168 18.46 1.29 -0.52
N ALA A 169 17.82 0.78 -1.57
CA ALA A 169 18.47 -0.09 -2.53
C ALA A 169 19.52 0.66 -3.38
N ASN A 170 20.39 -0.11 -4.04
CA ASN A 170 21.48 0.43 -4.84
C ASN A 170 21.01 1.45 -5.89
N GLY A 171 21.65 2.62 -5.91
CA GLY A 171 21.34 3.69 -6.86
C GLY A 171 19.98 4.35 -6.67
N GLN A 172 19.25 4.06 -5.58
CA GLN A 172 17.94 4.64 -5.30
C GLN A 172 18.04 5.84 -4.37
N THR A 173 17.06 6.73 -4.46
CA THR A 173 16.95 7.89 -3.57
C THR A 173 15.75 7.74 -2.64
N LEU A 174 15.98 7.93 -1.34
CA LEU A 174 14.93 8.20 -0.37
C LEU A 174 14.92 9.70 -0.03
N LYS A 175 13.82 10.38 -0.32
CA LYS A 175 13.58 11.78 0.06
C LYS A 175 12.72 11.83 1.32
N LEU A 176 13.20 12.56 2.32
CA LEU A 176 12.46 12.89 3.53
C LEU A 176 12.01 14.35 3.44
N GLY A 177 10.71 14.60 3.41
CA GLY A 177 10.13 15.94 3.30
C GLY A 177 10.14 16.75 4.61
N SER A 178 9.77 18.02 4.54
CA SER A 178 9.76 18.92 5.71
C SER A 178 8.56 18.71 6.65
N ALA A 179 7.52 17.99 6.20
CA ALA A 179 6.28 17.77 6.96
C ALA A 179 6.36 16.58 7.96
N GLY A 180 7.44 15.79 7.93
CA GLY A 180 7.59 14.57 8.73
C GLY A 180 8.50 14.71 9.94
N SER A 181 8.20 13.94 10.99
CA SER A 181 9.18 13.56 12.02
C SER A 181 9.69 12.15 11.71
N TYR A 182 11.00 11.96 11.69
CA TYR A 182 11.63 10.70 11.27
C TYR A 182 12.32 10.05 12.47
N TYR A 183 11.64 9.10 13.10
CA TYR A 183 12.13 8.41 14.30
C TYR A 183 12.71 7.06 13.92
N ASN A 184 13.99 6.84 14.24
CA ASN A 184 14.68 5.59 13.97
C ASN A 184 15.41 5.07 15.21
N GLU A 185 14.97 3.94 15.72
CA GLU A 185 15.65 3.10 16.70
C GLU A 185 16.16 1.78 16.09
N GLY A 186 15.74 1.46 14.86
CA GLY A 186 16.15 0.29 14.10
C GLY A 186 17.35 0.54 13.17
N GLU A 187 17.47 -0.32 12.16
CA GLU A 187 18.53 -0.25 11.14
C GLU A 187 18.10 0.64 9.96
N ILE A 188 19.00 1.50 9.49
CA ILE A 188 18.91 2.12 8.17
C ILE A 188 20.09 1.62 7.32
N SER A 189 19.81 0.88 6.24
CA SER A 189 20.82 0.29 5.37
C SER A 189 20.86 1.00 4.01
N LEU A 190 22.06 1.37 3.55
CA LEU A 190 22.32 1.84 2.19
C LEU A 190 23.02 0.72 1.41
N GLU A 191 22.31 0.05 0.51
CA GLU A 191 22.87 -1.06 -0.28
C GLU A 191 23.59 -0.53 -1.51
N SER A 192 24.74 0.13 -1.35
CA SER A 192 25.58 0.56 -2.48
C SER A 192 26.39 -0.60 -3.06
N SER A 193 26.54 -0.66 -4.39
CA SER A 193 27.43 -1.60 -5.08
C SER A 193 28.83 -1.07 -5.38
N GLY A 194 29.16 0.16 -4.94
CA GLY A 194 30.44 0.83 -5.23
C GLY A 194 30.34 1.90 -6.32
#